data_AF-A0AAX1VU32-F1
#
_entry.id   AF-A0AAX1VU32-F1
#
_cell.length_a   1.000
_cell.length_b   1.000
_cell.length_c   1.000
_cell.angle_alpha   90.00
_cell.angle_beta   90.00
_cell.angle_gamma   90.00
#
_symmetry.space_group_name_H-M   'P 1'
#
loop_
_entity.id
_entity.type
_entity.pdbx_description
1 polymer ?
#
loop_
_entity_poly.entity_id
_entity_poly.type
_entity_poly.pdbx_seq_one_letter_code
_entity_poly.pdbx_strand_id
1 'polypeptide(L)'
;MSEQEQGQENGQEQKQEYVFHPADLVQYAMDKPIGAARAALAIGLEGADVDPDIIIAELVGNMEFNQRFLKKLTSALRKNPGKIVDDMPRHIRALQVERVLGL
;
A
#
# COMPACT_ATOMS: atom_id res chain seq x y z
N MET A 1 -13.96 47.20 -23.32
CA MET A 1 -13.00 46.85 -22.25
C MET A 1 -13.66 47.23 -20.95
N SER A 2 -14.13 46.24 -20.19
CA SER A 2 -14.66 46.43 -18.85
C SER A 2 -14.30 45.17 -18.07
N GLU A 3 -13.39 45.34 -17.12
CA GLU A 3 -13.05 44.39 -16.08
C GLU A 3 -14.32 43.73 -15.50
N GLN A 4 -14.37 42.40 -15.54
CA GLN A 4 -15.17 41.64 -14.58
C GLN A 4 -14.20 41.02 -13.60
N GLU A 5 -14.21 41.64 -12.43
CA GLU A 5 -13.49 41.32 -11.23
C GLU A 5 -13.69 39.85 -10.85
N GLN A 6 -12.58 39.12 -10.79
CA GLN A 6 -12.49 37.79 -10.18
C GLN A 6 -12.75 37.91 -8.68
N GLY A 7 -14.02 37.77 -8.29
CA GLY A 7 -14.40 37.56 -6.90
C GLY A 7 -14.23 36.09 -6.52
N GLN A 8 -13.36 35.86 -5.52
CA GLN A 8 -13.48 34.87 -4.43
C GLN A 8 -13.63 33.39 -4.87
N GLU A 9 -12.74 32.47 -4.51
CA GLU A 9 -12.60 31.94 -3.15
C GLU A 9 -11.14 31.67 -2.78
N ASN A 10 -10.65 32.45 -1.82
CA ASN A 10 -9.48 32.16 -1.02
C ASN A 10 -9.94 31.25 0.13
N GLY A 11 -9.62 29.96 0.09
CA GLY A 11 -9.96 29.06 1.18
C GLY A 11 -9.81 27.59 0.80
N GLN A 12 -8.86 26.92 1.44
CA GLN A 12 -8.69 25.47 1.49
C GLN A 12 -7.86 24.84 0.37
N GLU A 13 -6.56 25.19 0.34
CA GLU A 13 -5.53 24.15 0.37
C GLU A 13 -5.69 23.34 1.68
N GLN A 14 -6.80 22.60 1.79
CA GLN A 14 -6.75 21.40 2.59
C GLN A 14 -5.76 20.51 1.82
N LYS A 15 -4.49 20.50 2.25
CA LYS A 15 -3.81 19.22 2.39
C LYS A 15 -4.77 18.37 3.22
N GLN A 16 -5.75 17.78 2.56
CA GLN A 16 -6.43 16.62 3.06
C GLN A 16 -5.29 15.62 3.10
N GLU A 17 -4.60 15.58 4.24
CA GLU A 17 -3.93 14.40 4.71
C GLU A 17 -5.05 13.37 4.85
N TYR A 18 -5.53 12.89 3.71
CA TYR A 18 -6.37 11.72 3.66
C TYR A 18 -5.41 10.63 4.10
N VAL A 19 -5.44 10.34 5.39
CA VAL A 19 -4.72 9.22 5.99
C VAL A 19 -5.42 7.98 5.43
N PHE A 20 -5.03 7.58 4.23
CA PHE A 20 -5.47 6.33 3.65
C PHE A 20 -5.06 5.25 4.63
N HIS A 21 -6.04 4.52 5.16
CA HIS A 21 -5.70 3.35 5.93
C HIS A 21 -4.95 2.40 5.00
N PRO A 22 -3.79 1.86 5.41
CA PRO A 22 -2.93 1.08 4.52
C PRO A 22 -3.66 -0.10 3.86
N ALA A 23 -4.62 -0.68 4.58
CA ALA A 23 -5.49 -1.74 4.06
C ALA A 23 -6.34 -1.33 2.84
N ASP A 24 -6.80 -0.08 2.76
CA ASP A 24 -7.61 0.42 1.64
C ASP A 24 -6.76 0.57 0.37
N LEU A 25 -5.49 0.95 0.51
CA LEU A 25 -4.54 0.99 -0.61
C LEU A 25 -4.23 -0.42 -1.13
N VAL A 26 -4.09 -1.40 -0.24
CA VAL A 26 -3.94 -2.81 -0.64
C VAL A 26 -5.19 -3.33 -1.34
N GLN A 27 -6.38 -2.98 -0.85
CA GLN A 27 -7.63 -3.37 -1.49
C GLN A 27 -7.79 -2.70 -2.87
N TYR A 28 -7.39 -1.43 -2.99
CA TYR A 28 -7.34 -0.73 -4.27
C TYR A 28 -6.39 -1.43 -5.25
N ALA A 29 -5.23 -1.91 -4.79
CA ALA A 29 -4.25 -2.62 -5.61
C ALA A 29 -4.79 -3.91 -6.25
N MET A 30 -5.81 -4.55 -5.66
CA MET A 30 -6.37 -5.82 -6.14
C MET A 30 -7.02 -5.73 -7.53
N ASP A 31 -7.57 -4.57 -7.88
CA ASP A 31 -8.33 -4.34 -9.11
C ASP A 31 -7.51 -3.56 -10.18
N LYS A 32 -6.23 -3.29 -9.89
CA LYS A 32 -5.43 -2.33 -10.64
C LYS A 32 -4.30 -3.00 -11.41
N PRO A 33 -3.87 -2.39 -12.54
CA PRO A 33 -2.70 -2.87 -13.25
C PRO A 33 -1.47 -2.85 -12.34
N ILE A 34 -0.49 -3.71 -12.63
CA ILE A 34 0.69 -3.95 -11.77
C ILE A 34 1.42 -2.67 -11.36
N GLY A 35 1.50 -1.67 -12.23
CA GLY A 35 2.12 -0.38 -11.93
C GLY A 35 1.39 0.42 -10.85
N ALA A 36 0.06 0.46 -10.90
CA ALA A 36 -0.76 1.13 -9.89
C ALA A 36 -0.84 0.31 -8.59
N ALA A 37 -0.89 -1.01 -8.70
CA ALA A 37 -0.80 -1.90 -7.54
C ALA A 37 0.52 -1.70 -6.78
N ARG A 38 1.65 -1.61 -7.50
CA ARG A 38 2.97 -1.34 -6.93
C ARG A 38 2.99 -0.03 -6.14
N ALA A 39 2.50 1.06 -6.73
CA ALA A 39 2.45 2.35 -6.05
C ALA A 39 1.58 2.30 -4.80
N ALA A 40 0.39 1.70 -4.89
CA ALA A 40 -0.52 1.58 -3.75
C ALA A 40 0.07 0.72 -2.62
N LEU A 41 0.80 -0.36 -2.95
CA LEU A 41 1.48 -1.20 -1.96
C LEU A 41 2.69 -0.50 -1.34
N ALA A 42 3.48 0.22 -2.13
CA ALA A 42 4.61 0.99 -1.59
C ALA A 42 4.15 2.02 -0.56
N ILE A 43 3.07 2.76 -0.86
CA ILE A 43 2.49 3.75 0.04
C ILE A 43 1.80 3.06 1.23
N GLY A 44 1.01 2.01 0.97
CA GLY A 44 0.26 1.30 2.01
C GLY A 44 1.13 0.47 2.95
N LEU A 45 2.38 0.20 2.60
CA LEU A 45 3.30 -0.56 3.44
C LEU A 45 4.46 0.29 3.98
N GLU A 46 4.51 1.59 3.67
CA GLU A 46 5.59 2.49 4.10
C GLU A 46 5.77 2.52 5.63
N GLY A 47 4.70 2.31 6.39
CA GLY A 47 4.71 2.23 7.86
C GLY A 47 4.55 0.82 8.44
N ALA A 48 4.62 -0.21 7.60
CA ALA A 48 4.45 -1.60 8.01
C ALA A 48 5.81 -2.26 8.34
N ASP A 49 5.78 -3.28 9.20
CA ASP A 49 6.95 -4.10 9.55
C ASP A 49 7.33 -5.11 8.44
N VAL A 50 7.12 -4.74 7.18
CA VAL A 50 7.42 -5.59 6.02
C VAL A 50 7.97 -4.76 4.87
N ASP A 51 8.86 -5.42 4.15
CA ASP A 51 9.41 -5.08 2.85
C ASP A 51 8.39 -4.83 1.72
N PRO A 52 7.97 -3.60 1.33
CA PRO A 52 7.07 -3.45 0.18
C PRO A 52 7.60 -4.10 -1.10
N ASP A 53 8.89 -4.05 -1.40
CA ASP A 53 9.44 -4.66 -2.62
C ASP A 53 9.36 -6.19 -2.58
N ILE A 54 9.50 -6.83 -1.41
CA ILE A 54 9.29 -8.28 -1.27
C ILE A 54 7.83 -8.64 -1.54
N ILE A 55 6.90 -7.86 -1.00
CA ILE A 55 5.46 -8.07 -1.22
C ILE A 55 5.12 -7.87 -2.70
N ILE A 56 5.67 -6.82 -3.34
CA ILE A 56 5.48 -6.54 -4.76
C ILE A 56 6.10 -7.64 -5.64
N ALA A 57 7.30 -8.13 -5.31
CA ALA A 57 7.97 -9.18 -6.07
C ALA A 57 7.16 -10.48 -6.06
N GLU A 58 6.62 -10.87 -4.89
CA GLU A 58 5.73 -12.02 -4.79
C GLU A 58 4.48 -11.84 -5.65
N LEU A 59 3.93 -10.62 -5.67
CA LEU A 59 2.74 -10.32 -6.49
C LEU A 59 3.02 -10.41 -7.99
N VAL A 60 4.21 -10.06 -8.44
CA VAL A 60 4.58 -10.18 -9.85
C VAL A 60 4.76 -11.65 -10.25
N GLY A 61 5.25 -12.48 -9.31
CA GLY A 61 5.60 -13.88 -9.56
C GLY A 61 4.41 -14.84 -9.68
N ASN A 62 3.23 -14.51 -9.11
CA ASN A 62 2.18 -15.53 -8.92
C ASN A 62 0.72 -15.00 -8.92
N MET A 63 0.14 -14.80 -10.11
CA MET A 63 -1.18 -14.16 -10.29
C MET A 63 -2.35 -14.78 -9.51
N GLU A 64 -2.43 -16.11 -9.36
CA GLU A 64 -3.49 -16.77 -8.56
C GLU A 64 -3.25 -16.63 -7.06
N PHE A 65 -1.99 -16.63 -6.63
CA PHE A 65 -1.60 -16.40 -5.25
C PHE A 65 -1.95 -14.97 -4.81
N ASN A 66 -1.89 -14.01 -5.74
CA ASN A 66 -2.11 -12.59 -5.48
C ASN A 66 -3.43 -12.28 -4.79
N GLN A 67 -4.56 -12.82 -5.25
CA GLN A 67 -5.84 -12.44 -4.67
C GLN A 67 -6.00 -12.92 -3.21
N ARG A 68 -5.56 -14.16 -2.92
CA ARG A 68 -5.63 -14.71 -1.56
C ARG A 68 -4.61 -14.01 -0.65
N PHE A 69 -3.43 -13.73 -1.18
CA PHE A 69 -2.37 -13.02 -0.47
C PHE A 69 -2.77 -11.57 -0.16
N LEU A 70 -3.27 -10.81 -1.14
CA LEU A 70 -3.77 -9.45 -0.95
C LEU A 70 -4.91 -9.39 0.07
N LYS A 71 -5.87 -10.34 0.04
CA LYS A 71 -6.93 -10.42 1.06
C LYS A 71 -6.36 -10.62 2.47
N LYS A 72 -5.36 -11.50 2.62
CA LYS A 72 -4.67 -11.70 3.90
C LYS A 72 -3.91 -10.43 4.32
N LEU A 73 -3.22 -9.78 3.39
CA LEU A 73 -2.48 -8.55 3.64
C LEU A 73 -3.42 -7.41 4.09
N THR A 74 -4.54 -7.20 3.41
CA THR A 74 -5.59 -6.25 3.83
C THR A 74 -6.11 -6.58 5.22
N SER A 75 -6.36 -7.85 5.53
CA SER A 75 -6.83 -8.26 6.85
C SER A 75 -5.79 -8.02 7.94
N ALA A 76 -4.52 -8.33 7.69
CA ALA A 76 -3.40 -8.09 8.62
C ALA A 76 -3.25 -6.59 8.90
N LEU A 77 -3.28 -5.76 7.85
CA LEU A 77 -3.19 -4.31 7.97
C LEU A 77 -4.35 -3.72 8.77
N ARG A 78 -5.58 -4.26 8.63
CA ARG A 78 -6.73 -3.84 9.45
C ARG A 78 -6.61 -4.23 10.92
N LYS A 79 -5.96 -5.35 11.23
CA LYS A 79 -5.74 -5.78 12.62
C LYS A 79 -4.67 -4.93 13.29
N ASN A 80 -3.50 -4.85 12.67
CA ASN A 80 -2.38 -4.09 13.20
C ASN A 80 -1.35 -3.80 12.08
N PRO A 81 -1.35 -2.59 11.50
CA PRO A 81 -0.48 -2.27 10.37
C PRO A 81 1.02 -2.33 10.73
N GLY A 82 1.38 -2.14 12.00
CA GLY A 82 2.77 -2.17 12.47
C GLY A 82 3.30 -3.56 12.83
N LYS A 83 2.50 -4.63 12.74
CA LYS A 83 2.95 -6.01 13.06
C LYS A 83 2.37 -7.05 12.11
N ILE A 84 2.41 -6.75 10.80
CA ILE A 84 1.81 -7.65 9.81
C ILE A 84 2.72 -8.80 9.37
N VAL A 85 4.03 -8.75 9.65
CA VAL A 85 4.99 -9.80 9.25
C VAL A 85 4.60 -11.17 9.79
N ASP A 86 4.01 -11.26 10.98
CA ASP A 86 3.62 -12.53 11.60
C ASP A 86 2.45 -13.21 10.87
N ASP A 87 1.49 -12.42 10.36
CA ASP A 87 0.36 -12.86 9.55
C ASP A 87 0.78 -13.22 8.10
N MET A 88 2.03 -12.96 7.70
CA MET A 88 2.51 -13.26 6.35
C MET A 88 2.81 -14.76 6.14
N PRO A 89 2.71 -15.26 4.88
CA PRO A 89 3.17 -16.60 4.53
C PRO A 89 4.62 -16.86 4.94
N ARG A 90 4.94 -18.11 5.32
CA ARG A 90 6.26 -18.49 5.83
C ARG A 90 7.41 -18.12 4.89
N HIS A 91 7.23 -18.25 3.57
CA HIS A 91 8.25 -17.87 2.59
C HIS A 91 8.46 -16.34 2.55
N ILE A 92 7.40 -15.54 2.58
CA ILE A 92 7.52 -14.07 2.69
C ILE A 92 8.28 -13.69 3.95
N ARG A 93 7.94 -14.28 5.10
CA ARG A 93 8.67 -14.00 6.34
C ARG A 93 10.15 -14.35 6.23
N ALA A 94 10.49 -15.47 5.58
CA ALA A 94 11.88 -15.84 5.34
C ALA A 94 12.59 -14.77 4.50
N LEU A 95 11.97 -14.34 3.39
CA LEU A 95 12.51 -13.27 2.53
C LEU A 95 12.68 -11.94 3.28
N GLN A 96 11.74 -11.59 4.17
CA GLN A 96 11.84 -10.40 5.02
C GLN A 96 13.06 -10.49 5.95
N VAL A 97 13.27 -11.64 6.57
CA VAL A 97 14.42 -11.90 7.45
C VAL A 97 15.73 -11.91 6.67
N GLU A 98 15.78 -12.57 5.50
CA GLU A 98 16.95 -12.61 4.63
C GLU A 98 17.37 -11.19 4.23
N ARG A 99 16.42 -10.34 3.85
CA ARG A 99 16.67 -8.92 3.55
C ARG A 99 17.19 -8.14 4.76
N VAL A 100 16.62 -8.34 5.95
CA VAL A 100 17.10 -7.70 7.19
C VAL A 100 18.54 -8.14 7.52
N LEU A 101 18.90 -9.38 7.20
CA LEU A 101 20.24 -9.93 7.40
C LEU A 101 21.23 -9.57 6.28
N GLY A 102 20.76 -8.95 5.18
CA GLY A 102 21.59 -8.60 4.02
C GLY A 102 22.10 -9.81 3.23
N LEU A 103 21.36 -10.92 3.28
CA LEU A 103 21.70 -12.19 2.62
C LEU A 103 21.22 -12.25 1.17
#